data_AF-A0AAP9NQG7-F1
#
_entry.id   AF-A0AAP9NQG7-F1
#
_cell.length_a   1.000
_cell.length_b   1.000
_cell.length_c   1.000
_cell.angle_alpha   90.00
_cell.angle_beta   90.00
_cell.angle_gamma   90.00
#
_symmetry.space_group_name_H-M   'P 1'
#
loop_
_entity.id
_entity.type
_entity.pdbx_description
1 polymer ?
#
loop_
_entity_poly.entity_id
_entity_poly.type
_entity_poly.pdbx_seq_one_letter_code
_entity_poly.pdbx_strand_id
1 'polypeptide(L)'
;MAKNDTLKTASVLAFERKLDPSDALLYASNWDKRQDEQQWQPVVVREKSVRGTISNRLKAKDQDPAKLDAQIENPNLQTVDVATLPHDADTLVARFTLRVLAGAGTPSACNNAEYQAKLEQAVAAYKQAQGFGELAQRYANNLANGRFLWRNRMGAEQVEVSIRQLAQGKATKEWNFDALSLSLRAFEDTAELKELASVIAAALAGEQHLLLEVVAYVRMGSGQEVFPSQELILDRGRGDKSKTLYHVSDIAGIHSQKLGNAIRTIDTWYPNENDDDLGPIAVEPYGSVTTQGKAYRQPKQKADFYSLLDNWMIKDQVPTKEDQHFVMATLIRGGVFGEAG
;
A
#
# COMPACT_ATOMS: atom_id res chain seq x y z
N MET A 1 42.77 21.46 21.09
CA MET A 1 42.65 20.52 19.96
C MET A 1 41.21 20.60 19.49
N ALA A 2 40.97 21.14 18.30
CA ALA A 2 39.63 21.10 17.71
C ALA A 2 39.33 19.65 17.35
N LYS A 3 38.29 19.05 17.93
CA LYS A 3 37.77 17.79 17.42
C LYS A 3 37.26 18.09 16.01
N ASN A 4 37.86 17.45 15.01
CA ASN A 4 37.21 17.27 13.71
C ASN A 4 36.03 16.30 13.92
N ASP A 5 34.95 16.75 14.56
CA ASP A 5 33.71 16.00 14.65
C ASP A 5 33.03 16.08 13.28
N THR A 6 33.45 15.19 12.40
CA THR A 6 32.77 14.97 11.12
C THR A 6 31.45 14.29 11.48
N LEU A 7 30.31 14.89 11.15
CA LEU A 7 28.99 14.34 11.44
C LEU A 7 28.91 12.89 10.94
N LYS A 8 28.43 11.96 11.78
CA LYS A 8 28.29 10.54 11.44
C LYS A 8 26.82 10.14 11.38
N THR A 9 26.55 9.08 10.63
CA THR A 9 25.27 8.36 10.63
C THR A 9 24.85 7.99 12.05
N ALA A 10 23.56 8.08 12.34
CA ALA A 10 23.00 7.58 13.59
C ALA A 10 22.86 6.05 13.50
N SER A 11 23.43 5.31 14.44
CA SER A 11 23.28 3.84 14.46
C SER A 11 21.89 3.37 14.93
N VAL A 12 21.13 4.25 15.58
CA VAL A 12 19.69 4.06 15.82
C VAL A 12 18.96 5.24 15.20
N LEU A 13 18.13 4.96 14.21
CA LEU A 13 17.23 5.91 13.58
C LEU A 13 15.92 5.20 13.25
N ALA A 14 14.80 5.70 13.77
CA ALA A 14 13.48 5.12 13.51
C ALA A 14 12.43 6.20 13.31
N PHE A 15 11.45 5.91 12.45
CA PHE A 15 10.30 6.76 12.18
C PHE A 15 9.03 5.93 12.26
N GLU A 16 8.06 6.42 13.00
CA GLU A 16 6.69 5.91 12.95
C GLU A 16 6.03 6.26 11.61
N ARG A 17 5.25 5.33 11.07
CA ARG A 17 4.44 5.58 9.86
C ARG A 17 3.45 6.72 10.10
N LYS A 18 3.20 7.54 9.07
CA LYS A 18 2.30 8.69 9.15
C LYS A 18 0.99 8.51 8.39
N LEU A 19 0.92 7.54 7.48
CA LEU A 19 -0.31 7.05 6.89
C LEU A 19 -0.66 5.72 7.53
N ASP A 20 -1.71 5.69 8.34
CA ASP A 20 -2.10 4.54 9.13
C ASP A 20 -3.52 4.08 8.77
N PRO A 21 -3.66 3.25 7.72
CA PRO A 21 -4.94 2.65 7.39
C PRO A 21 -5.29 1.52 8.37
N SER A 22 -6.57 1.40 8.75
CA SER A 22 -7.09 0.19 9.36
C SER A 22 -7.14 -0.95 8.34
N ASP A 23 -7.46 -2.18 8.77
CA ASP A 23 -7.86 -3.22 7.81
C ASP A 23 -9.14 -2.79 7.08
N ALA A 24 -9.26 -3.21 5.81
CA ALA A 24 -10.48 -3.01 5.04
C ALA A 24 -11.35 -4.25 5.17
N LEU A 25 -12.59 -4.06 5.62
CA LEU A 25 -13.58 -5.12 5.71
C LEU A 25 -14.44 -5.14 4.44
N LEU A 26 -14.77 -6.34 3.98
CA LEU A 26 -15.49 -6.58 2.75
C LEU A 26 -16.94 -6.95 3.04
N TYR A 27 -17.86 -6.23 2.40
CA TYR A 27 -19.29 -6.43 2.47
C TYR A 27 -19.87 -6.60 1.06
N ALA A 28 -21.08 -7.11 0.97
CA ALA A 28 -21.86 -7.22 -0.24
C ALA A 28 -23.08 -6.30 -0.16
N SER A 29 -23.45 -5.71 -1.28
CA SER A 29 -24.69 -4.95 -1.45
C SER A 29 -25.20 -5.07 -2.89
N ASN A 30 -26.35 -4.47 -3.16
CA ASN A 30 -26.82 -4.23 -4.52
C ASN A 30 -26.41 -2.82 -4.94
N TRP A 31 -26.00 -2.64 -6.20
CA TRP A 31 -25.47 -1.36 -6.69
C TRP A 31 -26.38 -0.18 -6.38
N ASP A 32 -27.69 -0.33 -6.60
CA ASP A 32 -28.70 0.71 -6.35
C ASP A 32 -28.88 1.07 -4.88
N LYS A 33 -28.43 0.20 -3.96
CA LYS A 33 -28.49 0.39 -2.50
C LYS A 33 -27.10 0.43 -1.87
N ARG A 34 -26.04 0.63 -2.67
CA ARG A 34 -24.65 0.52 -2.19
C ARG A 34 -24.33 1.48 -1.06
N GLN A 35 -24.97 2.65 -1.00
CA GLN A 35 -24.75 3.65 0.04
C GLN A 35 -25.60 3.41 1.31
N ASP A 36 -26.54 2.46 1.31
CA ASP A 36 -27.32 2.10 2.49
C ASP A 36 -26.54 1.09 3.35
N GLU A 37 -25.79 1.61 4.33
CA GLU A 37 -24.95 0.82 5.23
C GLU A 37 -25.72 -0.27 5.99
N GLN A 38 -27.04 -0.12 6.17
CA GLN A 38 -27.87 -1.12 6.85
C GLN A 38 -28.14 -2.36 5.98
N GLN A 39 -27.94 -2.24 4.66
CA GLN A 39 -28.13 -3.32 3.69
C GLN A 39 -26.84 -4.10 3.43
N TRP A 40 -25.72 -3.68 4.00
CA TRP A 40 -24.43 -4.32 3.77
C TRP A 40 -24.38 -5.66 4.50
N GLN A 41 -24.15 -6.72 3.72
CA GLN A 41 -23.97 -8.07 4.25
C GLN A 41 -22.47 -8.38 4.34
N PRO A 42 -21.96 -8.90 5.48
CA PRO A 42 -20.55 -9.26 5.56
C PRO A 42 -20.21 -10.36 4.54
N VAL A 43 -19.11 -10.20 3.81
CA VAL A 43 -18.59 -11.29 2.97
C VAL A 43 -17.84 -12.26 3.85
N VAL A 44 -18.37 -13.47 3.96
CA VAL A 44 -17.76 -14.53 4.78
C VAL A 44 -16.72 -15.33 4.00
N VAL A 45 -15.69 -15.78 4.68
CA VAL A 45 -14.74 -16.78 4.17
C VAL A 45 -15.35 -18.17 4.36
N ARG A 46 -15.39 -18.97 3.30
CA ARG A 46 -15.89 -20.35 3.33
C ARG A 46 -14.87 -21.31 2.72
N GLU A 47 -14.91 -22.55 3.17
CA GLU A 47 -14.08 -23.60 2.62
C GLU A 47 -14.73 -24.25 1.40
N LYS A 48 -13.90 -24.64 0.43
CA LYS A 48 -14.30 -25.57 -0.63
C LYS A 48 -13.19 -26.57 -0.91
N SER A 49 -13.58 -27.79 -1.27
CA SER A 49 -12.66 -28.79 -1.80
C SER A 49 -12.45 -28.57 -3.29
N VAL A 50 -11.19 -28.60 -3.73
CA VAL A 50 -10.80 -28.50 -5.12
C VAL A 50 -9.94 -29.70 -5.49
N ARG A 51 -10.15 -30.24 -6.70
CA ARG A 51 -9.25 -31.24 -7.28
C ARG A 51 -8.23 -30.48 -8.12
N GLY A 52 -7.03 -30.32 -7.60
CA GLY A 52 -5.92 -29.69 -8.28
C GLY A 52 -5.44 -30.50 -9.48
N THR A 53 -4.78 -29.82 -10.41
CA THR A 53 -4.06 -30.45 -11.52
C THR A 53 -2.55 -30.30 -11.29
N ILE A 54 -1.76 -31.20 -11.87
CA ILE A 54 -0.30 -31.07 -11.86
C ILE A 54 0.07 -30.04 -12.94
N SER A 55 0.39 -28.84 -12.50
CA SER A 55 0.68 -27.69 -13.38
C SER A 55 2.06 -27.07 -13.12
N ASN A 56 2.79 -27.56 -12.12
CA ASN A 56 4.16 -27.12 -11.86
C ASN A 56 5.12 -27.72 -12.88
N ARG A 57 6.21 -27.00 -13.18
CA ARG A 57 7.28 -27.51 -14.05
C ARG A 57 7.90 -28.77 -13.43
N LEU A 58 7.82 -29.88 -14.15
CA LEU A 58 8.41 -31.16 -13.73
C LEU A 58 9.93 -31.12 -13.80
N LYS A 59 10.59 -31.73 -12.82
CA LYS A 59 12.03 -31.98 -12.88
C LYS A 59 12.31 -33.03 -13.96
N ALA A 60 13.49 -32.99 -14.58
CA ALA A 60 13.83 -33.87 -15.70
C ALA A 60 13.59 -35.37 -15.42
N LYS A 61 13.82 -35.82 -14.18
CA LYS A 61 13.61 -37.21 -13.74
C LYS A 61 12.14 -37.65 -13.61
N ASP A 62 11.21 -36.69 -13.62
CA ASP A 62 9.77 -36.87 -13.44
C ASP A 62 9.00 -36.65 -14.76
N GLN A 63 9.71 -36.52 -15.89
CA GLN A 63 9.13 -36.33 -17.24
C GLN A 63 8.89 -37.64 -18.00
N ASP A 64 9.15 -38.78 -17.37
CA ASP A 64 8.79 -40.09 -17.93
C ASP A 64 7.25 -40.19 -18.08
N PRO A 65 6.74 -40.53 -19.28
CA PRO A 65 5.29 -40.53 -19.54
C PRO A 65 4.49 -41.40 -18.56
N ALA A 66 4.95 -42.61 -18.24
CA ALA A 66 4.23 -43.51 -17.34
C ALA A 66 4.19 -42.97 -15.90
N LYS A 67 5.27 -42.32 -15.44
CA LYS A 67 5.27 -41.65 -14.13
C LYS A 67 4.35 -40.43 -14.09
N LEU A 68 4.30 -39.66 -15.18
CA LEU A 68 3.42 -38.51 -15.26
C LEU A 68 1.95 -38.94 -15.25
N ASP A 69 1.60 -39.94 -16.05
CA ASP A 69 0.24 -40.50 -16.08
C ASP A 69 -0.15 -41.02 -14.68
N ALA A 70 0.72 -41.77 -14.00
CA ALA A 70 0.49 -42.22 -12.64
C ALA A 70 0.32 -41.08 -11.62
N GLN A 71 1.04 -39.95 -11.79
CA GLN A 71 0.84 -38.78 -10.94
C GLN A 71 -0.48 -38.06 -11.22
N ILE A 72 -0.95 -38.04 -12.47
CA ILE A 72 -2.22 -37.42 -12.89
C ILE A 72 -3.43 -38.24 -12.41
N GLU A 73 -3.32 -39.58 -12.45
CA GLU A 73 -4.36 -40.48 -11.93
C GLU A 73 -4.62 -40.27 -10.43
N ASN A 74 -3.57 -39.92 -9.68
CA ASN A 74 -3.66 -39.64 -8.25
C ASN A 74 -4.43 -38.33 -7.96
N PRO A 75 -5.58 -38.36 -7.27
CA PRO A 75 -6.35 -37.15 -6.99
C PRO A 75 -5.59 -36.17 -6.09
N ASN A 76 -5.23 -35.01 -6.62
CA ASN A 76 -4.65 -33.91 -5.86
C ASN A 76 -5.75 -33.09 -5.17
N LEU A 77 -6.41 -33.69 -4.17
CA LEU A 77 -7.47 -33.04 -3.41
C LEU A 77 -6.89 -31.99 -2.45
N GLN A 78 -7.45 -30.79 -2.46
CA GLN A 78 -7.05 -29.69 -1.59
C GLN A 78 -8.28 -28.99 -1.01
N THR A 79 -8.14 -28.46 0.20
CA THR A 79 -9.13 -27.55 0.78
C THR A 79 -8.60 -26.13 0.72
N VAL A 80 -9.41 -25.20 0.23
CA VAL A 80 -9.07 -23.78 0.09
C VAL A 80 -10.16 -22.89 0.66
N ASP A 81 -9.73 -21.75 1.19
CA ASP A 81 -10.62 -20.64 1.51
C ASP A 81 -11.01 -19.86 0.25
N VAL A 82 -12.29 -19.51 0.17
CA VAL A 82 -12.89 -18.66 -0.86
C VAL A 82 -13.83 -17.65 -0.22
N ALA A 83 -13.93 -16.46 -0.81
CA ALA A 83 -14.89 -15.42 -0.45
C ALA A 83 -15.65 -15.03 -1.72
N THR A 84 -16.98 -15.01 -1.67
CA THR A 84 -17.82 -14.69 -2.84
C THR A 84 -18.94 -13.76 -2.42
N LEU A 85 -19.41 -12.91 -3.34
CA LEU A 85 -20.67 -12.22 -3.14
C LEU A 85 -21.83 -13.24 -3.03
N PRO A 86 -22.92 -12.90 -2.33
CA PRO A 86 -24.20 -13.60 -2.43
C PRO A 86 -24.74 -13.62 -3.87
N HIS A 87 -25.64 -14.55 -4.17
CA HIS A 87 -26.27 -14.63 -5.49
C HIS A 87 -27.33 -13.54 -5.74
N ASP A 88 -27.72 -12.80 -4.70
CA ASP A 88 -28.67 -11.69 -4.70
C ASP A 88 -28.01 -10.32 -4.47
N ALA A 89 -26.67 -10.24 -4.57
CA ALA A 89 -25.90 -9.01 -4.44
C ALA A 89 -24.80 -8.94 -5.52
N ASP A 90 -24.74 -7.84 -6.27
CA ASP A 90 -23.84 -7.66 -7.41
C ASP A 90 -22.62 -6.76 -7.13
N THR A 91 -22.55 -6.20 -5.93
CA THR A 91 -21.59 -5.15 -5.56
C THR A 91 -20.80 -5.54 -4.33
N LEU A 92 -19.47 -5.52 -4.46
CA LEU A 92 -18.55 -5.56 -3.32
C LEU A 92 -18.41 -4.16 -2.73
N VAL A 93 -18.43 -4.07 -1.41
CA VAL A 93 -18.14 -2.85 -0.64
C VAL A 93 -16.90 -3.09 0.20
N ALA A 94 -15.87 -2.26 0.05
CA ALA A 94 -14.66 -2.29 0.87
C ALA A 94 -14.57 -1.02 1.72
N ARG A 95 -14.59 -1.16 3.04
CA ARG A 95 -14.56 -0.03 3.98
C ARG A 95 -13.36 -0.11 4.93
N PHE A 96 -12.65 1.00 5.06
CA PHE A 96 -11.59 1.19 6.05
C PHE A 96 -11.51 2.66 6.50
N THR A 97 -10.71 2.92 7.52
CA THR A 97 -10.35 4.28 7.94
C THR A 97 -8.86 4.54 7.75
N LEU A 98 -8.48 5.80 7.53
CA LEU A 98 -7.10 6.22 7.40
C LEU A 98 -6.84 7.41 8.33
N ARG A 99 -5.89 7.24 9.26
CA ARG A 99 -5.31 8.36 10.00
C ARG A 99 -4.12 8.92 9.25
N VAL A 100 -4.07 10.25 9.15
CA VAL A 100 -2.88 10.96 8.67
C VAL A 100 -2.28 11.71 9.86
N LEU A 101 -1.08 11.30 10.24
CA LEU A 101 -0.41 11.77 11.45
C LEU A 101 0.58 12.90 11.13
N ALA A 102 0.70 13.82 12.07
CA ALA A 102 1.66 14.92 12.06
C ALA A 102 3.11 14.42 12.25
N GLY A 103 4.07 15.33 12.10
CA GLY A 103 5.49 15.05 12.37
C GLY A 103 6.17 14.26 11.26
N ALA A 104 5.74 14.45 10.00
CA ALA A 104 6.43 13.88 8.85
C ALA A 104 7.89 14.39 8.80
N GLY A 105 8.84 13.46 8.96
CA GLY A 105 10.28 13.76 9.05
C GLY A 105 10.82 13.95 10.47
N THR A 106 9.99 13.82 11.52
CA THR A 106 10.46 13.75 12.90
C THR A 106 10.72 12.28 13.28
N PRO A 107 11.95 11.90 13.70
CA PRO A 107 12.24 10.54 14.12
C PRO A 107 11.57 10.24 15.47
N SER A 108 11.12 9.00 15.66
CA SER A 108 10.66 8.51 16.96
C SER A 108 11.82 8.05 17.85
N ALA A 109 12.95 7.70 17.24
CA ALA A 109 14.20 7.42 17.94
C ALA A 109 15.40 7.89 17.10
N CYS A 110 16.34 8.58 17.73
CA CYS A 110 17.66 8.89 17.17
C CYS A 110 18.69 8.88 18.31
N ASN A 111 19.81 8.18 18.14
CA ASN A 111 20.86 8.12 19.17
C ASN A 111 21.99 9.15 18.97
N ASN A 112 21.90 10.02 17.98
CA ASN A 112 22.86 11.08 17.72
C ASN A 112 22.14 12.43 17.60
N ALA A 113 22.30 13.29 18.61
CA ALA A 113 21.61 14.58 18.68
C ALA A 113 22.01 15.55 17.56
N GLU A 114 23.27 15.53 17.12
CA GLU A 114 23.74 16.39 16.03
C GLU A 114 23.14 15.95 14.69
N TYR A 115 23.05 14.63 14.46
CA TYR A 115 22.41 14.07 13.27
C TYR A 115 20.92 14.37 13.26
N GLN A 116 20.25 14.23 14.40
CA GLN A 116 18.83 14.59 14.54
C GLN A 116 18.60 16.07 14.24
N ALA A 117 19.40 16.98 14.81
CA ALA A 117 19.27 18.41 14.56
C ALA A 117 19.47 18.75 13.07
N LYS A 118 20.43 18.09 12.41
CA LYS A 118 20.67 18.26 10.97
C LYS A 118 19.49 17.78 10.11
N LEU A 119 18.95 16.61 10.46
CA LEU A 119 17.76 16.04 9.82
C LEU A 119 16.54 16.95 9.99
N GLU A 120 16.29 17.44 11.20
CA GLU A 120 15.17 18.36 11.48
C GLU A 120 15.30 19.66 10.67
N GLN A 121 16.52 20.21 10.54
CA GLN A 121 16.77 21.37 9.67
C GLN A 121 16.47 21.07 8.20
N ALA A 122 16.91 19.91 7.69
CA ALA A 122 16.66 19.51 6.31
C ALA A 122 15.17 19.31 6.02
N VAL A 123 14.44 18.67 6.95
CA VAL A 123 12.99 18.49 6.87
C VAL A 123 12.26 19.84 6.93
N ALA A 124 12.67 20.74 7.81
CA ALA A 124 12.09 22.08 7.91
C ALA A 124 12.31 22.88 6.62
N ALA A 125 13.52 22.82 6.04
CA ALA A 125 13.83 23.46 4.77
C ALA A 125 12.99 22.89 3.62
N TYR A 126 12.82 21.57 3.54
CA TYR A 126 11.93 20.92 2.57
C TYR A 126 10.48 21.40 2.74
N LYS A 127 9.98 21.40 3.98
CA LYS A 127 8.62 21.84 4.30
C LYS A 127 8.39 23.30 3.89
N GLN A 128 9.36 24.18 4.11
CA GLN A 128 9.27 25.59 3.73
C GLN A 128 9.33 25.80 2.22
N ALA A 129 10.21 25.09 1.52
CA ALA A 129 10.43 25.29 0.09
C ALA A 129 9.36 24.63 -0.79
N GLN A 130 8.84 23.47 -0.37
CA GLN A 130 7.98 22.62 -1.20
C GLN A 130 6.67 22.23 -0.53
N GLY A 131 6.66 22.14 0.80
CA GLY A 131 5.55 21.57 1.56
C GLY A 131 5.31 20.09 1.25
N PHE A 132 4.14 19.59 1.65
CA PHE A 132 3.74 18.20 1.41
C PHE A 132 2.73 18.05 0.26
N GLY A 133 2.51 19.10 -0.53
CA GLY A 133 1.50 19.13 -1.60
C GLY A 133 1.68 18.03 -2.63
N GLU A 134 2.89 17.84 -3.17
CA GLU A 134 3.19 16.80 -4.16
C GLU A 134 2.89 15.39 -3.63
N LEU A 135 3.35 15.09 -2.41
CA LEU A 135 3.14 13.77 -1.79
C LEU A 135 1.65 13.53 -1.52
N ALA A 136 0.97 14.54 -0.96
CA ALA A 136 -0.45 14.47 -0.66
C ALA A 136 -1.31 14.31 -1.92
N GLN A 137 -0.95 14.97 -3.01
CA GLN A 137 -1.63 14.83 -4.31
C GLN A 137 -1.57 13.38 -4.80
N ARG A 138 -0.42 12.74 -4.70
CA ARG A 138 -0.24 11.34 -5.13
C ARG A 138 -0.96 10.35 -4.21
N TYR A 139 -0.95 10.59 -2.90
CA TYR A 139 -1.73 9.81 -1.94
C TYR A 139 -3.24 9.93 -2.20
N ALA A 140 -3.73 11.15 -2.43
CA ALA A 140 -5.13 11.42 -2.76
C ALA A 140 -5.56 10.69 -4.04
N ASN A 141 -4.73 10.74 -5.10
CA ASN A 141 -4.96 10.00 -6.33
C ASN A 141 -5.06 8.48 -6.10
N ASN A 142 -4.15 7.89 -5.32
CA ASN A 142 -4.18 6.45 -5.04
C ASN A 142 -5.36 6.00 -4.17
N LEU A 143 -5.92 6.90 -3.36
CA LEU A 143 -7.20 6.67 -2.69
C LEU A 143 -8.34 6.74 -3.71
N ALA A 144 -8.42 7.83 -4.47
CA ALA A 144 -9.51 8.10 -5.41
C ALA A 144 -9.62 7.06 -6.54
N ASN A 145 -8.51 6.60 -7.10
CA ASN A 145 -8.49 5.62 -8.19
C ASN A 145 -8.69 4.16 -7.72
N GLY A 146 -8.87 3.95 -6.42
CA GLY A 146 -9.14 2.64 -5.85
C GLY A 146 -7.99 1.64 -5.98
N ARG A 147 -6.72 2.08 -6.09
CA ARG A 147 -5.56 1.16 -6.19
C ARG A 147 -5.54 0.14 -5.04
N PHE A 148 -6.04 0.53 -3.87
CA PHE A 148 -6.15 -0.32 -2.68
C PHE A 148 -7.10 -1.52 -2.83
N LEU A 149 -7.92 -1.58 -3.88
CA LEU A 149 -8.77 -2.72 -4.21
C LEU A 149 -7.98 -3.90 -4.80
N TRP A 150 -6.75 -3.66 -5.27
CA TRP A 150 -5.89 -4.67 -5.91
C TRP A 150 -6.66 -5.45 -6.99
N ARG A 151 -6.76 -6.78 -6.84
CA ARG A 151 -7.42 -7.66 -7.81
C ARG A 151 -8.93 -7.39 -7.92
N ASN A 152 -9.57 -6.86 -6.88
CA ASN A 152 -11.00 -6.56 -6.93
C ASN A 152 -11.35 -5.42 -7.91
N ARG A 153 -10.39 -4.56 -8.27
CA ARG A 153 -10.58 -3.52 -9.28
C ARG A 153 -10.67 -4.09 -10.71
N MET A 154 -10.07 -5.26 -10.95
CA MET A 154 -9.88 -5.79 -12.29
C MET A 154 -11.19 -6.39 -12.82
N GLY A 155 -11.65 -5.90 -13.98
CA GLY A 155 -12.86 -6.42 -14.64
C GLY A 155 -14.18 -5.97 -14.01
N ALA A 156 -14.15 -5.00 -13.09
CA ALA A 156 -15.36 -4.39 -12.56
C ALA A 156 -16.05 -3.52 -13.63
N GLU A 157 -17.38 -3.52 -13.64
CA GLU A 157 -18.20 -2.68 -14.52
C GLU A 157 -18.12 -1.21 -14.07
N GLN A 158 -18.19 -0.98 -12.76
CA GLN A 158 -18.18 0.34 -12.13
C GLN A 158 -17.40 0.27 -10.81
N VAL A 159 -16.64 1.33 -10.53
CA VAL A 159 -15.97 1.50 -9.24
C VAL A 159 -16.17 2.93 -8.75
N GLU A 160 -16.91 3.09 -7.65
CA GLU A 160 -17.08 4.37 -6.96
C GLU A 160 -16.28 4.36 -5.66
N VAL A 161 -15.52 5.41 -5.40
CA VAL A 161 -14.82 5.59 -4.12
C VAL A 161 -15.34 6.85 -3.43
N SER A 162 -15.97 6.65 -2.27
CA SER A 162 -16.41 7.69 -1.35
C SER A 162 -15.38 7.87 -0.24
N ILE A 163 -14.87 9.08 -0.08
CA ILE A 163 -13.92 9.45 0.97
C ILE A 163 -14.57 10.51 1.85
N ARG A 164 -14.72 10.23 3.14
CA ARG A 164 -15.35 11.12 4.11
C ARG A 164 -14.35 11.59 5.14
N GLN A 165 -14.27 12.90 5.37
CA GLN A 165 -13.55 13.45 6.51
C GLN A 165 -14.41 13.36 7.77
N LEU A 166 -13.90 12.65 8.78
CA LEU A 166 -14.61 12.46 10.04
C LEU A 166 -14.10 13.41 11.13
N ALA A 167 -15.04 14.06 11.82
CA ALA A 167 -14.77 14.80 13.05
C ALA A 167 -15.87 14.50 14.08
N GLN A 168 -15.47 14.24 15.34
CA GLN A 168 -16.39 13.92 16.44
C GLN A 168 -17.38 12.79 16.09
N GLY A 169 -16.90 11.78 15.34
CA GLY A 169 -17.71 10.62 14.93
C GLY A 169 -18.71 10.88 13.79
N LYS A 170 -18.66 12.03 13.12
CA LYS A 170 -19.57 12.37 12.00
C LYS A 170 -18.79 12.80 10.77
N ALA A 171 -19.35 12.52 9.59
CA ALA A 171 -18.84 13.05 8.33
C ALA A 171 -19.04 14.57 8.29
N THR A 172 -17.98 15.29 7.95
CA THR A 172 -17.97 16.76 7.81
C THR A 172 -17.79 17.21 6.37
N LYS A 173 -17.17 16.36 5.55
CA LYS A 173 -16.98 16.54 4.12
C LYS A 173 -16.90 15.18 3.45
N GLU A 174 -17.34 15.09 2.20
CA GLU A 174 -17.33 13.87 1.40
C GLU A 174 -16.87 14.19 -0.02
N TRP A 175 -16.01 13.33 -0.56
CA TRP A 175 -15.57 13.35 -1.95
C TRP A 175 -15.92 12.02 -2.60
N ASN A 176 -16.49 12.07 -3.79
CA ASN A 176 -16.88 10.87 -4.54
C ASN A 176 -16.12 10.84 -5.86
N PHE A 177 -15.53 9.69 -6.18
CA PHE A 177 -14.70 9.50 -7.36
C PHE A 177 -15.18 8.31 -8.19
N ASP A 178 -15.25 8.47 -9.50
CA ASP A 178 -15.23 7.35 -10.44
C ASP A 178 -13.78 6.85 -10.55
N ALA A 179 -13.49 5.73 -9.89
CA ALA A 179 -12.14 5.21 -9.82
C ALA A 179 -11.64 4.61 -11.14
N LEU A 180 -12.55 4.27 -12.07
CA LEU A 180 -12.17 3.75 -13.39
C LEU A 180 -11.80 4.86 -14.36
N SER A 181 -12.32 6.08 -14.18
CA SER A 181 -11.91 7.25 -14.97
C SER A 181 -10.52 7.77 -14.58
N LEU A 182 -10.06 7.46 -13.36
CA LEU A 182 -8.77 7.90 -12.84
C LEU A 182 -7.62 6.92 -13.17
N SER A 183 -6.47 7.48 -13.54
CA SER A 183 -5.29 6.71 -13.91
C SER A 183 -4.63 5.98 -12.72
N LEU A 184 -4.13 4.77 -12.98
CA LEU A 184 -3.20 4.07 -12.08
C LEU A 184 -1.72 4.38 -12.41
N ARG A 185 -1.45 5.09 -13.50
CA ARG A 185 -0.09 5.36 -14.00
C ARG A 185 0.29 6.84 -13.91
N ALA A 186 -0.68 7.72 -14.08
CA ALA A 186 -0.54 9.16 -13.94
C ALA A 186 -1.21 9.65 -12.66
N PHE A 187 -0.83 10.85 -12.22
CA PHE A 187 -1.45 11.55 -11.10
C PHE A 187 -2.17 12.78 -11.64
N GLU A 188 -3.47 12.85 -11.39
CA GLU A 188 -4.36 13.90 -11.90
C GLU A 188 -4.57 14.99 -10.86
N ASP A 189 -5.09 16.14 -11.28
CA ASP A 189 -5.18 17.35 -10.46
C ASP A 189 -6.57 18.03 -10.52
N THR A 190 -7.64 17.23 -10.55
CA THR A 190 -9.03 17.73 -10.47
C THR A 190 -9.26 18.56 -9.20
N ALA A 191 -10.34 19.35 -9.18
CA ALA A 191 -10.66 20.20 -8.03
C ALA A 191 -10.83 19.37 -6.74
N GLU A 192 -11.56 18.27 -6.82
CA GLU A 192 -11.83 17.36 -5.71
C GLU A 192 -10.53 16.68 -5.20
N LEU A 193 -9.64 16.28 -6.13
CA LEU A 193 -8.34 15.72 -5.78
C LEU A 193 -7.46 16.75 -5.07
N LYS A 194 -7.44 18.01 -5.56
CA LYS A 194 -6.69 19.11 -4.93
C LYS A 194 -7.20 19.40 -3.53
N GLU A 195 -8.51 19.36 -3.30
CA GLU A 195 -9.08 19.55 -1.97
C GLU A 195 -8.70 18.42 -1.00
N LEU A 196 -8.82 17.16 -1.44
CA LEU A 196 -8.41 16.01 -0.63
C LEU A 196 -6.90 16.04 -0.34
N ALA A 197 -6.09 16.37 -1.34
CA ALA A 197 -4.65 16.55 -1.18
C ALA A 197 -4.32 17.66 -0.19
N SER A 198 -5.05 18.79 -0.23
CA SER A 198 -4.84 19.90 0.70
C SER A 198 -5.04 19.48 2.15
N VAL A 199 -6.08 18.70 2.46
CA VAL A 199 -6.31 18.26 3.84
C VAL A 199 -5.28 17.24 4.31
N ILE A 200 -4.82 16.35 3.43
CA ILE A 200 -3.74 15.39 3.70
C ILE A 200 -2.42 16.13 3.94
N ALA A 201 -2.08 17.12 3.11
CA ALA A 201 -0.87 17.92 3.24
C ALA A 201 -0.82 18.68 4.57
N ALA A 202 -1.92 19.33 4.95
CA ALA A 202 -2.05 20.05 6.22
C ALA A 202 -1.91 19.10 7.42
N ALA A 203 -2.46 17.88 7.34
CA ALA A 203 -2.31 16.88 8.40
C ALA A 203 -0.86 16.38 8.56
N LEU A 204 -0.18 16.07 7.45
CA LEU A 204 1.25 15.71 7.45
C LEU A 204 2.12 16.84 8.01
N ALA A 205 1.75 18.09 7.70
CA ALA A 205 2.39 19.29 8.21
C ALA A 205 2.14 19.54 9.71
N GLY A 206 1.19 18.85 10.33
CA GLY A 206 0.80 19.03 11.73
C GLY A 206 -0.14 20.21 11.98
N GLU A 207 -0.79 20.72 10.94
CA GLU A 207 -1.68 21.89 11.02
C GLU A 207 -3.11 21.50 11.41
N GLN A 208 -3.49 20.22 11.23
CA GLN A 208 -4.78 19.70 11.64
C GLN A 208 -4.75 18.20 11.93
N HIS A 209 -5.71 17.72 12.72
CA HIS A 209 -6.01 16.28 12.82
C HIS A 209 -6.81 15.84 11.60
N LEU A 210 -6.47 14.67 11.03
CA LEU A 210 -7.22 14.09 9.92
C LEU A 210 -7.50 12.60 10.13
N LEU A 211 -8.79 12.28 10.14
CA LEU A 211 -9.33 10.94 10.05
C LEU A 211 -10.23 10.88 8.81
N LEU A 212 -9.90 9.96 7.91
CA LEU A 212 -10.70 9.67 6.73
C LEU A 212 -11.41 8.33 6.90
N GLU A 213 -12.65 8.24 6.47
CA GLU A 213 -13.31 6.99 6.13
C GLU A 213 -13.29 6.83 4.61
N VAL A 214 -12.89 5.66 4.14
CA VAL A 214 -12.80 5.33 2.72
C VAL A 214 -13.70 4.13 2.46
N VAL A 215 -14.65 4.30 1.55
CA VAL A 215 -15.58 3.26 1.12
C VAL A 215 -15.50 3.15 -0.38
N ALA A 216 -15.17 1.96 -0.88
CA ALA A 216 -15.22 1.64 -2.30
C ALA A 216 -16.39 0.71 -2.60
N TYR A 217 -17.12 1.01 -3.67
CA TYR A 217 -18.19 0.19 -4.21
C TYR A 217 -17.77 -0.34 -5.57
N VAL A 218 -17.80 -1.65 -5.75
CA VAL A 218 -17.27 -2.35 -6.94
C VAL A 218 -18.36 -3.23 -7.51
N ARG A 219 -18.93 -2.85 -8.65
CA ARG A 219 -19.93 -3.65 -9.35
C ARG A 219 -19.23 -4.74 -10.16
N MET A 220 -19.39 -5.98 -9.72
CA MET A 220 -18.68 -7.13 -10.29
C MET A 220 -19.63 -8.24 -10.75
N GLY A 221 -20.87 -8.24 -10.28
CA GLY A 221 -21.90 -9.21 -10.64
C GLY A 221 -22.19 -10.23 -9.54
N SER A 222 -23.41 -10.74 -9.54
CA SER A 222 -23.91 -11.63 -8.48
C SER A 222 -23.13 -12.94 -8.39
N GLY A 223 -22.81 -13.37 -7.17
CA GLY A 223 -22.10 -14.63 -6.91
C GLY A 223 -20.60 -14.65 -7.25
N GLN A 224 -20.03 -13.54 -7.71
CA GLN A 224 -18.62 -13.48 -8.12
C GLN A 224 -17.64 -13.65 -6.94
N GLU A 225 -16.46 -14.17 -7.23
CA GLU A 225 -15.37 -14.30 -6.25
C GLU A 225 -14.75 -12.93 -5.95
N VAL A 226 -14.56 -12.64 -4.67
CA VAL A 226 -13.81 -11.47 -4.20
C VAL A 226 -12.44 -11.90 -3.69
N PHE A 227 -11.53 -10.94 -3.57
CA PHE A 227 -10.12 -11.20 -3.28
C PHE A 227 -9.65 -10.50 -2.00
N PRO A 228 -9.90 -11.11 -0.83
CA PRO A 228 -9.29 -10.71 0.44
C PRO A 228 -7.76 -10.89 0.41
N SER A 229 -7.10 -10.40 1.45
CA SER A 229 -5.70 -10.77 1.73
C SER A 229 -5.55 -12.27 1.94
N GLN A 230 -4.40 -12.83 1.56
CA GLN A 230 -4.05 -14.22 1.83
C GLN A 230 -3.14 -14.29 3.06
N GLU A 231 -3.40 -15.24 3.95
CA GLU A 231 -2.52 -15.55 5.07
C GLU A 231 -1.37 -16.47 4.64
N LEU A 232 -0.17 -16.15 5.09
CA LEU A 232 1.01 -16.99 4.88
C LEU A 232 1.27 -17.83 6.13
N ILE A 233 0.85 -19.09 6.07
CA ILE A 233 1.09 -20.09 7.12
C ILE A 233 2.26 -20.95 6.66
N LEU A 234 3.41 -20.83 7.33
CA LEU A 234 4.66 -21.51 6.95
C LEU A 234 4.71 -22.96 7.45
N ASP A 235 4.21 -23.23 8.66
CA ASP A 235 4.22 -24.56 9.28
C ASP A 235 2.92 -25.32 8.96
N ARG A 236 2.76 -25.76 7.71
CA ARG A 236 1.60 -26.57 7.29
C ARG A 236 1.88 -28.06 7.40
N GLY A 237 1.01 -28.77 8.13
CA GLY A 237 0.94 -30.22 8.16
C GLY A 237 0.31 -30.83 6.91
N ARG A 238 0.46 -32.15 6.75
CA ARG A 238 -0.17 -32.89 5.65
C ARG A 238 -1.68 -32.96 5.89
N GLY A 239 -2.46 -32.37 5.00
CA GLY A 239 -3.93 -32.28 5.10
C GLY A 239 -4.45 -30.88 5.42
N ASP A 240 -3.57 -29.95 5.76
CA ASP A 240 -3.93 -28.55 6.01
C ASP A 240 -4.37 -27.83 4.74
N LYS A 241 -5.14 -26.75 4.93
CA LYS A 241 -5.62 -25.91 3.83
C LYS A 241 -4.46 -25.36 3.01
N SER A 242 -4.56 -25.48 1.68
CA SER A 242 -3.54 -24.97 0.76
C SER A 242 -3.64 -23.45 0.56
N LYS A 243 -4.76 -22.83 0.94
CA LYS A 243 -4.98 -21.38 0.89
C LYS A 243 -5.84 -20.96 2.08
N THR A 244 -5.35 -20.00 2.85
CA THR A 244 -6.07 -19.37 3.96
C THR A 244 -6.27 -17.89 3.65
N LEU A 245 -7.48 -17.38 3.83
CA LEU A 245 -7.80 -15.97 3.58
C LEU A 245 -7.91 -15.20 4.90
N TYR A 246 -7.53 -13.93 4.87
CA TYR A 246 -7.60 -13.03 6.01
C TYR A 246 -9.05 -12.59 6.27
N HIS A 247 -9.45 -12.62 7.54
CA HIS A 247 -10.74 -12.15 8.02
C HIS A 247 -10.63 -11.61 9.45
N VAL A 248 -11.56 -10.74 9.83
CA VAL A 248 -11.72 -10.21 11.18
C VAL A 248 -13.15 -10.45 11.60
N SER A 249 -13.37 -11.14 12.71
CA SER A 249 -14.72 -11.48 13.20
C SER A 249 -15.61 -12.07 12.10
N ASP A 250 -15.07 -13.05 11.36
CA ASP A 250 -15.70 -13.75 10.23
C ASP A 250 -16.02 -12.89 8.98
N ILE A 251 -15.58 -11.63 8.95
CA ILE A 251 -15.68 -10.76 7.78
C ILE A 251 -14.36 -10.77 7.02
N ALA A 252 -14.40 -11.19 5.75
CA ALA A 252 -13.23 -11.19 4.89
C ALA A 252 -12.62 -9.78 4.78
N GLY A 253 -11.31 -9.68 4.73
CA GLY A 253 -10.64 -8.38 4.76
C GLY A 253 -9.38 -8.27 3.91
N ILE A 254 -8.92 -7.03 3.73
CA ILE A 254 -7.62 -6.70 3.15
C ILE A 254 -6.74 -6.13 4.26
N HIS A 255 -5.55 -6.69 4.43
CA HIS A 255 -4.60 -6.24 5.45
C HIS A 255 -4.27 -4.76 5.31
N SER A 256 -4.23 -4.05 6.43
CA SER A 256 -3.82 -2.65 6.55
C SER A 256 -2.50 -2.33 5.83
N GLN A 257 -1.45 -3.14 5.99
CA GLN A 257 -0.18 -2.92 5.30
C GLN A 257 -0.26 -3.04 3.77
N LYS A 258 -1.22 -3.83 3.25
CA LYS A 258 -1.48 -3.98 1.83
C LYS A 258 -2.25 -2.77 1.27
N LEU A 259 -3.14 -2.16 2.07
CA LEU A 259 -3.74 -0.87 1.75
C LEU A 259 -2.68 0.24 1.77
N GLY A 260 -1.84 0.27 2.81
CA GLY A 260 -0.74 1.23 2.93
C GLY A 260 0.25 1.16 1.78
N ASN A 261 0.58 -0.05 1.31
CA ASN A 261 1.40 -0.26 0.12
C ASN A 261 0.77 0.37 -1.15
N ALA A 262 -0.53 0.16 -1.37
CA ALA A 262 -1.24 0.78 -2.49
C ALA A 262 -1.25 2.32 -2.38
N ILE A 263 -1.54 2.88 -1.20
CA ILE A 263 -1.57 4.33 -1.00
C ILE A 263 -0.20 4.96 -1.32
N ARG A 264 0.90 4.34 -0.88
CA ARG A 264 2.26 4.83 -1.13
C ARG A 264 2.89 4.41 -2.47
N THR A 265 2.08 3.89 -3.41
CA THR A 265 2.53 3.61 -4.78
C THR A 265 2.62 4.89 -5.59
N ILE A 266 3.65 5.70 -5.28
CA ILE A 266 3.78 7.08 -5.75
C ILE A 266 5.13 7.38 -6.39
N ASP A 267 6.11 6.50 -6.27
CA ASP A 267 7.48 6.74 -6.76
C ASP A 267 7.52 6.56 -8.28
N THR A 268 7.61 7.68 -8.99
CA THR A 268 7.88 7.74 -10.44
C THR A 268 9.24 8.39 -10.71
N TRP A 269 10.08 8.50 -9.67
CA TRP A 269 11.32 9.27 -9.69
C TRP A 269 12.55 8.36 -9.64
N TYR A 270 12.36 7.04 -9.73
CA TYR A 270 13.45 6.08 -9.66
C TYR A 270 14.22 6.06 -11.00
N PRO A 271 15.53 5.77 -10.99
CA PRO A 271 16.29 5.62 -12.22
C PRO A 271 15.70 4.52 -13.11
N ASN A 272 15.36 4.89 -14.35
CA ASN A 272 14.77 3.98 -15.32
C ASN A 272 15.62 3.95 -16.61
N GLU A 273 16.84 3.42 -16.52
CA GLU A 273 17.83 3.43 -17.61
C GLU A 273 17.36 2.68 -18.88
N ASN A 274 16.41 1.76 -18.76
CA ASN A 274 15.88 0.97 -19.89
C ASN A 274 14.59 1.55 -20.47
N ASP A 275 14.09 2.67 -19.95
CA ASP A 275 12.79 3.24 -20.28
C ASP A 275 11.64 2.20 -20.16
N ASP A 276 11.74 1.32 -19.15
CA ASP A 276 10.72 0.32 -18.85
C ASP A 276 9.44 1.08 -18.41
N ASP A 277 8.34 1.00 -19.16
CA ASP A 277 7.04 1.62 -18.82
C ASP A 277 6.32 0.87 -17.67
N LEU A 278 6.98 0.85 -16.51
CA LEU A 278 6.49 0.22 -15.28
C LEU A 278 5.45 1.09 -14.57
N GLY A 279 5.57 2.41 -14.69
CA GLY A 279 4.77 3.38 -13.95
C GLY A 279 5.14 3.48 -12.47
N PRO A 280 4.27 4.05 -11.62
CA PRO A 280 4.57 4.31 -10.22
C PRO A 280 4.78 3.01 -9.43
N ILE A 281 5.82 2.98 -8.60
CA ILE A 281 6.09 1.90 -7.64
C ILE A 281 5.85 2.35 -6.19
N ALA A 282 5.65 1.37 -5.30
CA ALA A 282 5.54 1.62 -3.87
C ALA A 282 6.87 2.14 -3.34
N VAL A 283 6.81 3.23 -2.57
CA VAL A 283 8.00 3.84 -1.97
C VAL A 283 8.62 2.84 -0.99
N GLU A 284 9.81 2.35 -1.31
CA GLU A 284 10.62 1.45 -0.48
C GLU A 284 12.06 1.99 -0.46
N PRO A 285 12.84 1.75 0.60
CA PRO A 285 14.21 2.29 0.70
C PRO A 285 15.11 1.97 -0.50
N TYR A 286 14.94 0.80 -1.11
CA TYR A 286 15.67 0.34 -2.30
C TYR A 286 14.79 0.30 -3.58
N GLY A 287 13.58 0.85 -3.54
CA GLY A 287 12.63 0.79 -4.66
C GLY A 287 12.33 -0.65 -5.11
N SER A 288 12.07 -1.55 -4.17
CA SER A 288 11.89 -2.98 -4.45
C SER A 288 10.47 -3.31 -4.92
N VAL A 289 10.38 -4.11 -5.99
CA VAL A 289 9.13 -4.66 -6.52
C VAL A 289 9.21 -6.18 -6.42
N THR A 290 8.62 -6.74 -5.36
CA THR A 290 8.77 -8.16 -4.99
C THR A 290 8.22 -9.11 -6.04
N THR A 291 7.15 -8.74 -6.75
CA THR A 291 6.57 -9.55 -7.83
C THR A 291 7.48 -9.69 -9.04
N GLN A 292 8.45 -8.78 -9.21
CA GLN A 292 9.45 -8.84 -10.29
C GLN A 292 10.83 -9.27 -9.79
N GLY A 293 11.02 -9.39 -8.47
CA GLY A 293 12.33 -9.70 -7.88
C GLY A 293 13.41 -8.65 -8.18
N LYS A 294 13.03 -7.38 -8.45
CA LYS A 294 13.93 -6.29 -8.86
C LYS A 294 13.89 -5.14 -7.85
N ALA A 295 15.05 -4.50 -7.65
CA ALA A 295 15.19 -3.23 -6.94
C ALA A 295 15.60 -2.15 -7.94
N TYR A 296 14.80 -1.08 -8.02
CA TYR A 296 14.98 -0.01 -9.01
C TYR A 296 15.88 1.12 -8.52
N ARG A 297 16.00 1.31 -7.20
CA ARG A 297 16.91 2.29 -6.61
C ARG A 297 18.12 1.56 -6.04
N GLN A 298 19.04 1.19 -6.93
CA GLN A 298 20.21 0.39 -6.58
C GLN A 298 21.25 1.23 -5.82
N PRO A 299 21.83 0.72 -4.71
CA PRO A 299 22.88 1.44 -3.99
C PRO A 299 24.13 1.74 -4.82
N LYS A 300 24.42 0.92 -5.83
CA LYS A 300 25.52 1.16 -6.78
C LYS A 300 25.35 2.49 -7.54
N GLN A 301 24.11 2.90 -7.80
CA GLN A 301 23.77 4.17 -8.45
C GLN A 301 23.62 5.33 -7.43
N LYS A 302 23.71 5.05 -6.12
CA LYS A 302 23.47 6.01 -5.02
C LYS A 302 22.08 6.66 -5.05
N ALA A 303 21.11 5.97 -5.65
CA ALA A 303 19.73 6.42 -5.78
C ALA A 303 18.80 5.86 -4.68
N ASP A 304 19.32 4.98 -3.83
CA ASP A 304 18.60 4.43 -2.68
C ASP A 304 18.46 5.46 -1.55
N PHE A 305 17.49 5.22 -0.68
CA PHE A 305 17.17 6.10 0.45
C PHE A 305 18.38 6.40 1.34
N TYR A 306 19.20 5.40 1.67
CA TYR A 306 20.32 5.58 2.59
C TYR A 306 21.41 6.44 1.95
N SER A 307 21.80 6.14 0.71
CA SER A 307 22.77 6.97 -0.02
C SER A 307 22.31 8.41 -0.16
N LEU A 308 21.03 8.64 -0.48
CA LEU A 308 20.47 9.99 -0.62
C LEU A 308 20.44 10.72 0.72
N LEU A 309 19.96 10.06 1.78
CA LEU A 309 19.89 10.66 3.12
C LEU A 309 21.27 10.99 3.67
N ASP A 310 22.24 10.07 3.55
CA ASP A 310 23.59 10.27 4.06
C ASP A 310 24.33 11.37 3.31
N ASN A 311 24.24 11.41 1.98
CA ASN A 311 24.84 12.50 1.21
C ASN A 311 24.23 13.85 1.59
N TRP A 312 22.92 13.89 1.86
CA TRP A 312 22.24 15.12 2.27
C TRP A 312 22.61 15.55 3.69
N MET A 313 22.64 14.63 4.65
CA MET A 313 22.88 14.96 6.07
C MET A 313 24.35 15.20 6.36
N ILE A 314 25.24 14.35 5.85
CA ILE A 314 26.65 14.30 6.26
C ILE A 314 27.55 15.10 5.32
N LYS A 315 27.21 15.15 4.03
CA LYS A 315 28.05 15.79 2.99
C LYS A 315 27.47 17.10 2.47
N ASP A 316 26.34 17.55 3.02
CA ASP A 316 25.62 18.75 2.58
C ASP A 316 25.25 18.72 1.08
N GLN A 317 25.09 17.53 0.50
CA GLN A 317 24.71 17.34 -0.89
C GLN A 317 23.20 17.22 -1.00
N VAL A 318 22.54 18.37 -1.22
CA VAL A 318 21.10 18.43 -1.41
C VAL A 318 20.68 17.60 -2.64
N PRO A 319 19.81 16.59 -2.51
CA PRO A 319 19.33 15.79 -3.64
C PRO A 319 18.51 16.62 -4.62
N THR A 320 18.23 16.03 -5.79
CA THR A 320 17.25 16.60 -6.72
C THR A 320 15.89 16.78 -6.05
N LYS A 321 15.03 17.66 -6.58
CA LYS A 321 13.69 17.87 -6.02
C LYS A 321 12.89 16.56 -5.93
N GLU A 322 12.99 15.74 -6.98
CA GLU A 322 12.33 14.45 -7.08
C GLU A 322 12.85 13.44 -6.05
N ASP A 323 14.16 13.38 -5.85
CA ASP A 323 14.73 12.53 -4.81
C ASP A 323 14.43 13.03 -3.39
N GLN A 324 14.26 14.34 -3.19
CA GLN A 324 13.76 14.89 -1.93
C GLN A 324 12.32 14.40 -1.65
N HIS A 325 11.44 14.39 -2.65
CA HIS A 325 10.10 13.81 -2.53
C HIS A 325 10.17 12.33 -2.16
N PHE A 326 11.05 11.56 -2.81
CA PHE A 326 11.26 10.13 -2.49
C PHE A 326 11.77 9.92 -1.05
N VAL A 327 12.76 10.70 -0.61
CA VAL A 327 13.27 10.64 0.77
C VAL A 327 12.16 10.95 1.77
N MET A 328 11.43 12.05 1.58
CA MET A 328 10.33 12.44 2.47
C MET A 328 9.17 11.44 2.47
N ALA A 329 8.85 10.84 1.31
CA ALA A 329 7.87 9.76 1.23
C ALA A 329 8.32 8.51 2.01
N THR A 330 9.62 8.22 2.02
CA THR A 330 10.20 7.12 2.80
C THR A 330 10.12 7.40 4.31
N LEU A 331 10.34 8.65 4.73
CA LEU A 331 10.14 9.07 6.13
C LEU A 331 8.66 8.97 6.56
N ILE A 332 7.72 9.34 5.68
CA ILE A 332 6.27 9.21 5.91
C ILE A 332 5.84 7.74 6.01
N ARG A 333 6.39 6.86 5.16
CA ARG A 333 6.20 5.41 5.27
C ARG A 333 6.65 4.90 6.64
N GLY A 334 7.76 5.44 7.16
CA GLY A 334 8.37 5.02 8.40
C GLY A 334 9.14 3.71 8.26
N GLY A 335 9.86 3.35 9.31
CA GLY A 335 10.77 2.21 9.34
C GLY A 335 11.88 2.38 10.36
N VAL A 336 12.69 1.34 10.50
CA VAL A 336 13.94 1.35 11.27
C VAL A 336 15.08 1.44 10.25
N PHE A 337 15.88 2.50 10.35
CA PHE A 337 16.91 2.91 9.37
C PHE A 337 18.30 3.05 9.98
N GLY A 338 18.48 2.68 11.26
CA GLY A 338 19.81 2.66 11.87
C GLY A 338 20.73 1.64 11.21
N GLU A 339 22.04 1.79 11.41
CA GLU A 339 23.03 0.76 11.06
C GLU A 339 22.65 -0.56 11.75
N ALA A 340 22.09 -1.49 10.98
CA ALA A 340 21.92 -2.86 11.42
C ALA A 340 23.32 -3.51 11.45
N GLY A 341 23.78 -3.85 12.65
CA GLY A 341 25.05 -4.54 12.89
C GLY A 341 25.12 -5.93 12.27
#